data_AF-A0A5R8WIY1-F1
#
_entry.id   AF-A0A5R8WIY1-F1
#
_cell.length_a   1.000
_cell.length_b   1.000
_cell.length_c   1.000
_cell.angle_alpha   90.00
_cell.angle_beta   90.00
_cell.angle_gamma   90.00
#
_symmetry.space_group_name_H-M   'P 1'
#
loop_
_entity.id
_entity.type
_entity.pdbx_description
1 polymer ?
#
loop_
_entity_poly.entity_id
_entity_poly.type
_entity_poly.pdbx_seq_one_letter_code
_entity_poly.pdbx_strand_id
1 'polypeptide(L)'
;MSRIDWKVFASLNDGRASYAEQLGKDELKTLHIRDPALEGGIIALLNRGCRVYLTGNPGDGKTHLIQYLRSLPEFPGETELILDASATNKTELIGRIEQAQITAKPALIAINEGPLRALIPELPTTDKEALTAQLMGRTSEAEEVALIPLNARPTLGKMFLGALDHLLNTVDPDSAPDIVQANIRALREPRVQARLITLLKLVAQGGIQPTMHQLLGLLAKAALGKEDYYDALFQVPRTEASPLDRELKALDPADFVHAHHDTHGLWDAPRELGVWLANRMPKLPNSNLPRVEQKRHFRSLKRQFFFENTLGDDLLLGLPRDRQTFSDLLAQIQTHPLLAATNVWQQLRLLTGAQSADSEIWPLYQTHRYDTDAPATAAVAGALLRADDVTVSVPALPSPAVDLITDYEPTFLTFTLLTERWRNREQPVPTLRIDLPVWRELSRVAAGMPAAYASEEVQRRVGAFRAALTTGIPPTPDRVWILNLETGAEDSVRLVQSPEGQFTYLFPGG
;
A
#
# COMPACT_ATOMS: atom_id res chain seq x y z
N MET A 1 -19.32 19.87 -25.40
CA MET A 1 -17.97 19.29 -25.25
C MET A 1 -17.76 18.33 -26.41
N SER A 2 -16.68 18.45 -27.16
CA SER A 2 -16.33 17.47 -28.19
C SER A 2 -16.00 16.15 -27.49
N ARG A 3 -16.71 15.06 -27.85
CA ARG A 3 -16.35 13.72 -27.40
C ARG A 3 -14.95 13.37 -27.92
N ILE A 4 -14.17 12.66 -27.13
CA ILE A 4 -12.82 12.20 -27.52
C ILE A 4 -12.96 10.86 -28.27
N ASP A 5 -12.19 10.69 -29.34
CA ASP A 5 -12.08 9.43 -30.07
C ASP A 5 -11.60 8.32 -29.11
N TRP A 6 -12.34 7.20 -29.06
CA TRP A 6 -12.02 6.05 -28.23
C TRP A 6 -10.59 5.53 -28.46
N LYS A 7 -10.00 5.74 -29.65
CA LYS A 7 -8.61 5.35 -29.95
C LYS A 7 -7.57 6.08 -29.11
N VAL A 8 -7.82 7.34 -28.76
CA VAL A 8 -6.93 8.12 -27.88
C VAL A 8 -6.90 7.46 -26.51
N PHE A 9 -8.06 7.11 -25.95
CA PHE A 9 -8.12 6.37 -24.69
C PHE A 9 -7.58 4.94 -24.80
N ALA A 10 -7.75 4.26 -25.93
CA ALA A 10 -7.20 2.92 -26.13
C ALA A 10 -5.67 2.89 -26.14
N SER A 11 -5.01 3.99 -26.56
CA SER A 11 -3.54 4.10 -26.45
C SER A 11 -3.02 4.17 -25.02
N LEU A 12 -3.90 4.39 -24.04
CA LEU A 12 -3.57 4.36 -22.61
C LEU A 12 -3.51 2.93 -22.05
N ASN A 13 -3.99 1.94 -22.81
CA ASN A 13 -3.87 0.53 -22.46
C ASN A 13 -2.38 0.13 -22.36
N ASP A 14 -2.04 -0.71 -21.37
CA ASP A 14 -0.68 -1.12 -20.99
C ASP A 14 0.25 -0.05 -20.37
N GLY A 15 -0.22 1.18 -20.16
CA GLY A 15 0.50 2.16 -19.33
C GLY A 15 1.92 2.54 -19.82
N ARG A 16 2.13 2.60 -21.14
CA ARG A 16 3.47 2.83 -21.73
C ARG A 16 3.73 4.25 -22.24
N ALA A 17 2.71 5.10 -22.32
CA ALA A 17 2.86 6.46 -22.81
C ALA A 17 2.96 7.47 -21.66
N SER A 18 3.94 8.38 -21.70
CA SER A 18 3.96 9.57 -20.83
C SER A 18 2.77 10.46 -21.22
N TYR A 19 1.68 10.37 -20.43
CA TYR A 19 0.41 11.06 -20.67
C TYR A 19 0.60 12.56 -20.92
N ALA A 20 1.52 13.20 -20.18
CA ALA A 20 1.73 14.64 -20.24
C ALA A 20 2.50 15.10 -21.48
N GLU A 21 3.22 14.21 -22.17
CA GLU A 21 4.04 14.54 -23.33
C GLU A 21 3.31 14.35 -24.66
N GLN A 22 2.29 13.48 -24.70
CA GLN A 22 1.57 13.13 -25.93
C GLN A 22 0.24 13.86 -26.13
N LEU A 23 -0.36 14.40 -25.06
CA LEU A 23 -1.69 14.99 -25.10
C LEU A 23 -1.63 16.52 -25.15
N GLY A 24 -2.48 17.13 -25.98
CA GLY A 24 -2.64 18.59 -26.05
C GLY A 24 -3.26 19.17 -24.78
N LYS A 25 -3.16 20.49 -24.57
CA LYS A 25 -3.70 21.17 -23.37
C LYS A 25 -5.21 20.93 -23.16
N ASP A 26 -5.99 20.87 -24.23
CA ASP A 26 -7.43 20.64 -24.15
C ASP A 26 -7.77 19.18 -23.85
N GLU A 27 -6.97 18.23 -24.33
CA GLU A 27 -7.09 16.80 -24.01
C GLU A 27 -6.68 16.54 -22.56
N LEU A 28 -5.60 17.18 -22.08
CA LEU A 28 -5.14 17.10 -20.69
C LEU A 28 -6.16 17.69 -19.71
N LYS A 29 -6.80 18.81 -20.06
CA LYS A 29 -7.93 19.37 -19.29
C LYS A 29 -9.11 18.43 -19.30
N THR A 30 -9.39 17.83 -20.45
CA THR A 30 -10.50 16.89 -20.56
C THR A 30 -10.21 15.65 -19.73
N LEU A 31 -9.00 15.11 -19.68
CA LEU A 31 -8.67 13.89 -18.92
C LEU A 31 -8.47 14.09 -17.41
N HIS A 32 -8.53 15.34 -16.93
CA HIS A 32 -8.28 15.64 -15.52
C HIS A 32 -9.40 15.15 -14.62
N ILE A 33 -9.04 14.29 -13.66
CA ILE A 33 -9.95 13.79 -12.64
C ILE A 33 -9.93 14.78 -11.48
N ARG A 34 -11.06 15.47 -11.28
CA ARG A 34 -11.14 16.54 -10.30
C ARG A 34 -11.06 16.03 -8.87
N ASP A 35 -10.28 16.73 -8.07
CA ASP A 35 -10.19 16.61 -6.62
C ASP A 35 -10.30 18.03 -6.02
N PRO A 36 -11.52 18.53 -5.80
CA PRO A 36 -11.74 19.93 -5.42
C PRO A 36 -11.10 20.34 -4.10
N ALA A 37 -11.01 19.41 -3.13
CA ALA A 37 -10.40 19.67 -1.83
C ALA A 37 -8.89 19.89 -1.98
N LEU A 38 -8.22 18.98 -2.69
CA LEU A 38 -6.79 19.09 -3.00
C LEU A 38 -6.49 20.32 -3.86
N GLU A 39 -7.23 20.50 -4.95
CA GLU A 39 -7.01 21.59 -5.91
C GLU A 39 -7.22 22.96 -5.26
N GLY A 40 -8.38 23.15 -4.62
CA GLY A 40 -8.74 24.42 -3.99
C GLY A 40 -7.82 24.75 -2.82
N GLY A 41 -7.44 23.75 -2.03
CA GLY A 41 -6.56 24.00 -0.90
C GLY A 41 -5.09 24.21 -1.28
N ILE A 42 -4.57 23.61 -2.36
CA ILE A 42 -3.27 24.00 -2.92
C ILE A 42 -3.31 25.47 -3.37
N ILE A 43 -4.36 25.89 -4.07
CA ILE A 43 -4.54 27.30 -4.49
C ILE A 43 -4.61 28.23 -3.27
N ALA A 44 -5.30 27.82 -2.20
CA ALA A 44 -5.37 28.60 -0.96
C ALA A 44 -4.00 28.77 -0.30
N LEU A 45 -3.18 27.71 -0.25
CA LEU A 45 -1.80 27.77 0.24
C LEU A 45 -0.94 28.71 -0.60
N LEU A 46 -1.01 28.60 -1.93
CA LEU A 46 -0.24 29.49 -2.82
C LEU A 46 -0.66 30.95 -2.69
N ASN A 47 -1.96 31.24 -2.53
CA ASN A 47 -2.45 32.60 -2.29
C ASN A 47 -1.99 33.18 -0.94
N ARG A 48 -1.65 32.33 0.04
CA ARG A 48 -1.02 32.75 1.31
C ARG A 48 0.49 32.99 1.18
N GLY A 49 1.08 32.80 0.00
CA GLY A 49 2.52 32.91 -0.23
C GLY A 49 3.31 31.65 0.15
N CYS A 50 2.64 30.52 0.41
CA CYS A 50 3.31 29.30 0.83
C CYS A 50 4.13 28.67 -0.30
N ARG A 51 5.19 27.97 0.09
CA ARG A 51 6.00 27.07 -0.75
C ARG A 51 5.44 25.66 -0.60
N VAL A 52 4.83 25.15 -1.66
CA VAL A 52 4.12 23.86 -1.70
C VAL A 52 4.96 22.83 -2.43
N TYR A 53 5.32 21.75 -1.73
CA TYR A 53 6.07 20.62 -2.22
C TYR A 53 5.10 19.46 -2.53
N LEU A 54 4.91 19.15 -3.80
CA LEU A 54 4.17 17.98 -4.26
C LEU A 54 5.12 16.79 -4.35
N THR A 55 4.92 15.78 -3.49
CA THR A 55 5.65 14.51 -3.54
C THR A 55 4.78 13.36 -4.01
N GLY A 56 5.40 12.30 -4.50
CA GLY A 56 4.74 11.10 -5.00
C GLY A 56 5.64 10.32 -5.95
N ASN A 57 5.18 9.16 -6.39
CA ASN A 57 5.86 8.31 -7.36
C ASN A 57 5.76 8.88 -8.79
N PRO A 58 6.60 8.40 -9.73
CA PRO A 58 6.36 8.60 -11.16
C PRO A 58 4.96 8.11 -11.55
N GLY A 59 4.20 8.93 -12.27
CA GLY A 59 2.83 8.59 -12.69
C GLY A 59 1.69 9.04 -11.76
N ASP A 60 1.99 9.64 -10.59
CA ASP A 60 0.97 10.22 -9.69
C ASP A 60 0.34 11.53 -10.23
N GLY A 61 0.80 12.01 -11.37
CA GLY A 61 0.22 13.20 -12.00
C GLY A 61 0.66 14.53 -11.39
N LYS A 62 1.82 14.61 -10.70
CA LYS A 62 2.38 15.87 -10.17
C LYS A 62 2.42 16.99 -11.22
N THR A 63 3.08 16.73 -12.35
CA THR A 63 3.23 17.70 -13.44
C THR A 63 1.89 18.05 -14.09
N HIS A 64 1.01 17.08 -14.25
CA HIS A 64 -0.33 17.28 -14.81
C HIS A 64 -1.21 18.14 -13.89
N LEU A 65 -1.19 17.88 -12.59
CA LEU A 65 -1.88 18.70 -11.58
C LEU A 65 -1.39 20.14 -11.62
N ILE A 66 -0.07 20.38 -11.68
CA ILE A 66 0.47 21.74 -11.78
C ILE A 66 -0.02 22.45 -13.05
N GLN A 67 0.00 21.76 -14.20
CA GLN A 67 -0.48 22.33 -15.46
C GLN A 67 -1.98 22.66 -15.41
N TYR A 68 -2.78 21.81 -14.79
CA TYR A 68 -4.20 22.05 -14.59
C TYR A 68 -4.43 23.25 -13.67
N LEU A 69 -3.78 23.28 -12.49
CA LEU A 69 -3.89 24.39 -11.53
C LEU A 69 -3.50 25.72 -12.17
N ARG A 70 -2.38 25.77 -12.91
CA ARG A 70 -1.93 26.96 -13.66
C ARG A 70 -2.97 27.47 -14.66
N SER A 71 -3.85 26.60 -15.14
CA SER A 71 -4.89 26.97 -16.11
C SER A 71 -6.16 27.55 -15.47
N LEU A 72 -6.27 27.49 -14.14
CA LEU A 72 -7.39 28.03 -13.37
C LEU A 72 -7.21 29.55 -13.16
N PRO A 73 -8.30 30.34 -13.20
CA PRO A 73 -8.21 31.78 -13.04
C PRO A 73 -7.79 32.22 -11.62
N GLU A 74 -8.01 31.38 -10.61
CA GLU A 74 -7.63 31.64 -9.21
C GLU A 74 -6.14 31.37 -8.92
N PHE A 75 -5.39 30.86 -9.90
CA PHE A 75 -3.97 30.54 -9.74
C PHE A 75 -3.12 31.82 -9.63
N PRO A 76 -2.24 31.95 -8.60
CA PRO A 76 -1.43 33.16 -8.45
C PRO A 76 -0.36 33.25 -9.55
N GLY A 77 -0.45 34.27 -10.41
CA GLY A 77 0.42 34.41 -11.59
C GLY A 77 1.93 34.55 -11.28
N GLU A 78 2.28 35.03 -10.09
CA GLU A 78 3.66 35.20 -9.62
C GLU A 78 4.27 33.93 -8.99
N THR A 79 3.55 32.80 -9.03
CA THR A 79 4.02 31.53 -8.44
C THR A 79 5.23 30.99 -9.19
N GLU A 80 6.30 30.71 -8.45
CA GLU A 80 7.48 30.04 -8.97
C GLU A 80 7.18 28.56 -9.23
N LEU A 81 7.32 28.11 -10.48
CA LEU A 81 6.99 26.74 -10.89
C LEU A 81 8.26 25.90 -11.09
N ILE A 82 8.36 24.79 -10.37
CA ILE A 82 9.43 23.80 -10.52
C ILE A 82 8.80 22.44 -10.84
N LEU A 83 8.65 22.15 -12.14
CA LEU A 83 7.86 21.01 -12.64
C LEU A 83 8.55 19.65 -12.53
N ASP A 84 9.88 19.64 -12.50
CA ASP A 84 10.68 18.45 -12.24
C ASP A 84 11.98 18.83 -11.52
N ALA A 85 11.90 18.91 -10.20
CA ALA A 85 13.06 19.18 -9.36
C ALA A 85 14.11 18.05 -9.42
N SER A 86 13.75 16.84 -9.85
CA SER A 86 14.68 15.70 -9.92
C SER A 86 15.57 15.75 -11.17
N ALA A 87 15.12 16.41 -12.23
CA ALA A 87 15.88 16.63 -13.47
C ALA A 87 16.65 17.96 -13.48
N THR A 88 16.39 18.85 -12.52
CA THR A 88 17.06 20.16 -12.42
C THR A 88 18.39 20.03 -11.69
N ASN A 89 19.37 20.87 -12.04
CA ASN A 89 20.63 20.94 -11.28
C ASN A 89 20.34 21.34 -9.82
N LYS A 90 20.90 20.60 -8.87
CA LYS A 90 20.68 20.78 -7.43
C LYS A 90 20.97 22.20 -6.95
N THR A 91 22.07 22.80 -7.40
CA THR A 91 22.47 24.15 -7.00
C THR A 91 21.51 25.21 -7.52
N GLU A 92 21.04 25.05 -8.76
CA GLU A 92 20.04 25.93 -9.35
C GLU A 92 18.69 25.83 -8.63
N LEU A 93 18.27 24.60 -8.31
CA LEU A 93 17.03 24.34 -7.57
C LEU A 93 17.04 25.03 -6.19
N ILE A 94 18.14 24.88 -5.43
CA ILE A 94 18.28 25.51 -4.11
C ILE A 94 18.24 27.03 -4.26
N GLY A 95 18.98 27.60 -5.22
CA GLY A 95 18.97 29.05 -5.45
C GLY A 95 17.59 29.61 -5.81
N ARG A 96 16.78 28.87 -6.57
CA ARG A 96 15.38 29.25 -6.87
C ARG A 96 14.49 29.22 -5.62
N ILE A 97 14.66 28.22 -4.76
CA ILE A 97 13.92 28.11 -3.49
C ILE A 97 14.31 29.25 -2.54
N GLU A 98 15.61 29.52 -2.40
CA GLU A 98 16.13 30.65 -1.61
C GLU A 98 15.57 31.98 -2.12
N GLN A 99 15.58 32.19 -3.43
CA GLN A 99 15.05 33.42 -4.02
C GLN A 99 13.55 33.57 -3.77
N ALA A 100 12.77 32.50 -3.89
CA ALA A 100 11.34 32.51 -3.58
C ALA A 100 11.09 32.85 -2.11
N GLN A 101 11.90 32.32 -1.19
CA GLN A 101 11.83 32.65 0.23
C GLN A 101 12.19 34.12 0.50
N ILE A 102 13.29 34.62 -0.05
CA ILE A 102 13.74 36.02 0.14
C ILE A 102 12.70 37.02 -0.40
N THR A 103 12.06 36.67 -1.52
CA THR A 103 11.06 37.54 -2.17
C THR A 103 9.63 37.31 -1.67
N ALA A 104 9.43 36.41 -0.70
CA ALA A 104 8.12 35.97 -0.21
C ALA A 104 7.15 35.58 -1.36
N LYS A 105 7.69 35.02 -2.45
CA LYS A 105 6.90 34.54 -3.57
C LYS A 105 6.43 33.10 -3.31
N PRO A 106 5.17 32.78 -3.62
CA PRO A 106 4.71 31.40 -3.55
C PRO A 106 5.50 30.53 -4.54
N ALA A 107 5.70 29.27 -4.17
CA ALA A 107 6.38 28.29 -5.02
C ALA A 107 5.59 26.99 -5.07
N LEU A 108 5.54 26.35 -6.23
CA LEU A 108 4.94 25.03 -6.42
C LEU A 108 5.97 24.08 -7.03
N ILE A 109 6.39 23.11 -6.24
CA ILE A 109 7.58 22.29 -6.48
C ILE A 109 7.17 20.82 -6.60
N ALA A 110 7.34 20.22 -7.77
CA ALA A 110 7.16 18.79 -7.98
C ALA A 110 8.50 18.06 -7.82
N ILE A 111 8.55 17.14 -6.85
CA ILE A 111 9.75 16.37 -6.53
C ILE A 111 9.36 14.96 -6.07
N ASN A 112 10.18 13.93 -6.33
CA ASN A 112 9.94 12.61 -5.76
C ASN A 112 10.47 12.54 -4.32
N GLU A 113 9.90 11.67 -3.48
CA GLU A 113 10.23 11.64 -2.04
C GLU A 113 11.71 11.32 -1.76
N GLY A 114 12.30 10.36 -2.48
CA GLY A 114 13.72 9.99 -2.33
C GLY A 114 14.66 11.18 -2.61
N PRO A 115 14.58 11.80 -3.81
CA PRO A 115 15.30 13.03 -4.11
C PRO A 115 15.05 14.17 -3.11
N LEU A 116 13.80 14.36 -2.65
CA LEU A 116 13.46 15.36 -1.63
C LEU A 116 14.23 15.10 -0.32
N ARG A 117 14.24 13.87 0.18
CA ARG A 117 14.99 13.48 1.39
C ARG A 117 16.48 13.79 1.27
N ALA A 118 17.07 13.59 0.10
CA ALA A 118 18.47 13.91 -0.17
C ALA A 118 18.75 15.42 -0.33
N LEU A 119 17.71 16.21 -0.65
CA LEU A 119 17.80 17.66 -0.82
C LEU A 119 17.68 18.41 0.53
N ILE A 120 16.85 17.91 1.45
CA ILE A 120 16.54 18.56 2.74
C ILE A 120 17.76 19.10 3.50
N PRO A 121 18.89 18.39 3.64
CA PRO A 121 20.03 18.89 4.41
C PRO A 121 20.59 20.22 3.90
N GLU A 122 20.40 20.51 2.61
CA GLU A 122 20.93 21.66 1.87
C GLU A 122 19.86 22.73 1.58
N LEU A 123 18.60 22.50 1.97
CA LEU A 123 17.55 23.50 1.86
C LEU A 123 17.74 24.63 2.89
N PRO A 124 17.15 25.80 2.64
CA PRO A 124 17.07 26.86 3.64
C PRO A 124 16.48 26.36 4.96
N THR A 125 16.92 26.93 6.09
CA THR A 125 16.58 26.45 7.44
C THR A 125 15.09 26.23 7.64
N THR A 126 14.26 27.19 7.23
CA THR A 126 12.79 27.12 7.36
C THR A 126 12.21 25.90 6.64
N ASP A 127 12.57 25.70 5.37
CA ASP A 127 12.08 24.60 4.55
C ASP A 127 12.66 23.26 5.02
N LYS A 128 13.93 23.24 5.41
CA LYS A 128 14.58 22.06 6.01
C LYS A 128 13.87 21.58 7.26
N GLU A 129 13.64 22.46 8.23
CA GLU A 129 12.97 22.13 9.49
C GLU A 129 11.52 21.68 9.25
N ALA A 130 10.79 22.41 8.39
CA ALA A 130 9.42 22.09 8.07
C ALA A 130 9.25 20.74 7.37
N LEU A 131 10.02 20.50 6.33
CA LEU A 131 9.95 19.26 5.56
C LEU A 131 10.46 18.07 6.36
N THR A 132 11.46 18.26 7.23
CA THR A 132 11.92 17.20 8.15
C THR A 132 10.81 16.81 9.11
N ALA A 133 10.11 17.78 9.72
CA ALA A 133 8.99 17.51 10.61
C ALA A 133 7.85 16.81 9.86
N GLN A 134 7.45 17.33 8.70
CA GLN A 134 6.32 16.82 7.92
C GLN A 134 6.57 15.42 7.33
N LEU A 135 7.78 15.11 6.86
CA LEU A 135 8.13 13.74 6.43
C LEU A 135 8.12 12.71 7.56
N MET A 136 8.27 13.17 8.80
CA MET A 136 8.14 12.35 10.00
C MET A 136 6.69 12.29 10.52
N GLY A 137 5.73 12.84 9.77
CA GLY A 137 4.31 12.90 10.16
C GLY A 137 4.03 13.86 11.31
N ARG A 138 4.91 14.83 11.57
CA ARG A 138 4.75 15.84 12.63
C ARG A 138 4.26 17.15 12.05
N THR A 139 3.56 17.93 12.86
CA THR A 139 3.23 19.33 12.56
C THR A 139 4.49 20.18 12.58
N SER A 140 4.65 21.04 11.58
CA SER A 140 5.70 22.06 11.55
C SER A 140 5.16 23.39 12.09
N GLU A 141 6.02 24.18 12.72
CA GLU A 141 5.74 25.57 13.10
C GLU A 141 5.81 26.54 11.91
N ALA A 142 6.48 26.16 10.82
CA ALA A 142 6.61 26.97 9.63
C ALA A 142 5.40 26.77 8.69
N GLU A 143 4.34 27.54 8.92
CA GLU A 143 3.10 27.49 8.11
C GLU A 143 3.31 27.87 6.63
N GLU A 144 4.44 28.50 6.31
CA GLU A 144 4.80 28.89 4.94
C GLU A 144 5.21 27.70 4.06
N VAL A 145 5.46 26.52 4.63
CA VAL A 145 5.97 25.36 3.90
C VAL A 145 4.98 24.20 4.04
N ALA A 146 4.51 23.67 2.91
CA ALA A 146 3.54 22.58 2.88
C ALA A 146 4.02 21.41 2.03
N LEU A 147 4.05 20.21 2.61
CA LEU A 147 4.33 18.96 1.93
C LEU A 147 3.03 18.21 1.64
N ILE A 148 2.75 17.97 0.35
CA ILE A 148 1.56 17.27 -0.10
C ILE A 148 1.95 15.95 -0.77
N PRO A 149 1.77 14.79 -0.09
CA PRO A 149 2.07 13.47 -0.64
C PRO A 149 0.93 12.97 -1.54
N LEU A 150 1.05 13.17 -2.86
CA LEU A 150 0.05 12.73 -3.83
C LEU A 150 -0.11 11.21 -3.93
N ASN A 151 0.91 10.45 -3.53
CA ASN A 151 0.85 8.99 -3.42
C ASN A 151 -0.08 8.52 -2.31
N ALA A 152 -0.35 9.36 -1.31
CA ALA A 152 -1.27 9.03 -0.22
C ALA A 152 -2.76 9.20 -0.61
N ARG A 153 -3.05 9.69 -1.81
CA ARG A 153 -4.44 9.88 -2.27
C ARG A 153 -5.14 8.53 -2.47
N PRO A 154 -6.39 8.38 -2.04
CA PRO A 154 -7.17 7.17 -2.27
C PRO A 154 -7.65 7.11 -3.71
N THR A 155 -6.77 6.69 -4.62
CA THR A 155 -7.06 6.61 -6.07
C THR A 155 -8.16 5.58 -6.38
N LEU A 156 -8.26 4.50 -5.61
CA LEU A 156 -9.19 3.38 -5.81
C LEU A 156 -10.62 3.58 -5.24
N GLY A 157 -10.95 4.79 -4.79
CA GLY A 157 -12.25 5.12 -4.19
C GLY A 157 -13.09 6.07 -5.05
N LYS A 158 -13.52 7.20 -4.46
CA LYS A 158 -14.31 8.23 -5.16
C LYS A 158 -13.63 8.76 -6.42
N MET A 159 -12.29 8.88 -6.38
CA MET A 159 -11.49 9.32 -7.52
C MET A 159 -11.59 8.35 -8.69
N PHE A 160 -11.59 7.03 -8.44
CA PHE A 160 -11.83 6.02 -9.47
C PHE A 160 -13.20 6.17 -10.12
N LEU A 161 -14.26 6.39 -9.32
CA LEU A 161 -15.61 6.58 -9.85
C LEU A 161 -15.72 7.85 -10.67
N GLY A 162 -15.16 8.95 -10.19
CA GLY A 162 -15.08 10.20 -10.95
C GLY A 162 -14.36 9.99 -12.28
N ALA A 163 -13.26 9.22 -12.29
CA ALA A 163 -12.55 8.85 -13.50
C ALA A 163 -13.35 7.96 -14.45
N LEU A 164 -14.05 6.96 -13.91
CA LEU A 164 -14.90 6.06 -14.67
C LEU A 164 -16.05 6.82 -15.30
N ASP A 165 -16.81 7.59 -14.53
CA ASP A 165 -17.93 8.39 -15.02
C ASP A 165 -17.45 9.39 -16.07
N HIS A 166 -16.31 10.02 -15.82
CA HIS A 166 -15.71 10.94 -16.77
C HIS A 166 -15.35 10.25 -18.09
N LEU A 167 -14.72 9.07 -18.04
CA LEU A 167 -14.42 8.27 -19.25
C LEU A 167 -15.71 7.88 -19.97
N LEU A 168 -16.70 7.35 -19.25
CA LEU A 168 -17.96 6.87 -19.81
C LEU A 168 -18.78 7.99 -20.46
N ASN A 169 -18.62 9.24 -20.03
CA ASN A 169 -19.29 10.42 -20.58
C ASN A 169 -18.50 11.10 -21.72
N THR A 170 -17.17 10.94 -21.74
CA THR A 170 -16.29 11.63 -22.69
C THR A 170 -16.03 10.82 -23.95
N VAL A 171 -15.97 9.49 -23.83
CA VAL A 171 -15.73 8.58 -24.96
C VAL A 171 -17.01 8.47 -25.80
N ASP A 172 -16.86 8.56 -27.13
CA ASP A 172 -17.93 8.26 -28.07
C ASP A 172 -18.06 6.75 -28.31
N PRO A 173 -19.10 6.07 -27.80
CA PRO A 173 -19.23 4.62 -27.96
C PRO A 173 -19.74 4.24 -29.36
N ASP A 174 -20.47 5.12 -30.04
CA ASP A 174 -21.23 4.78 -31.25
C ASP A 174 -20.32 4.46 -32.45
N SER A 175 -19.09 4.98 -32.43
CA SER A 175 -18.04 4.70 -33.41
C SER A 175 -17.12 3.52 -33.03
N ALA A 176 -17.35 2.87 -31.88
CA ALA A 176 -16.53 1.78 -31.36
C ALA A 176 -17.11 0.38 -31.72
N PRO A 177 -16.30 -0.69 -31.72
CA PRO A 177 -16.77 -2.06 -31.94
C PRO A 177 -17.84 -2.52 -30.93
N ASP A 178 -18.70 -3.46 -31.31
CA ASP A 178 -19.82 -3.95 -30.48
C ASP A 178 -19.40 -4.38 -29.06
N ILE A 179 -18.24 -5.03 -28.92
CA ILE A 179 -17.71 -5.45 -27.61
C ILE A 179 -17.38 -4.25 -26.71
N VAL A 180 -16.82 -3.18 -27.28
CA VAL A 180 -16.50 -1.94 -26.57
C VAL A 180 -17.79 -1.23 -26.16
N GLN A 181 -18.78 -1.17 -27.05
CA GLN A 181 -20.11 -0.64 -26.71
C GLN A 181 -20.76 -1.44 -25.59
N ALA A 182 -20.67 -2.77 -25.62
CA ALA A 182 -21.24 -3.65 -24.61
C ALA A 182 -20.54 -3.50 -23.25
N ASN A 183 -19.22 -3.30 -23.24
CA ASN A 183 -18.43 -3.03 -22.04
C ASN A 183 -18.78 -1.68 -21.42
N ILE A 184 -18.81 -0.61 -22.23
CA ILE A 184 -19.22 0.73 -21.78
C ILE A 184 -20.63 0.71 -21.18
N ARG A 185 -21.58 0.02 -21.83
CA ARG A 185 -22.95 -0.13 -21.29
C ARG A 185 -22.96 -0.88 -19.96
N ALA A 186 -22.22 -1.98 -19.85
CA ALA A 186 -22.15 -2.75 -18.60
C ALA A 186 -21.49 -1.95 -17.46
N LEU A 187 -20.41 -1.21 -17.74
CA LEU A 187 -19.72 -0.36 -16.76
C LEU A 187 -20.55 0.85 -16.28
N ARG A 188 -21.63 1.20 -16.98
CA ARG A 188 -22.62 2.19 -16.53
C ARG A 188 -23.65 1.62 -15.56
N GLU A 189 -23.76 0.30 -15.45
CA GLU A 189 -24.73 -0.32 -14.55
C GLU A 189 -24.31 -0.09 -13.08
N PRO A 190 -25.21 0.44 -12.22
CA PRO A 190 -24.88 0.73 -10.83
C PRO A 190 -24.36 -0.48 -10.05
N ARG A 191 -24.89 -1.67 -10.36
CA ARG A 191 -24.42 -2.93 -9.78
C ARG A 191 -22.96 -3.18 -10.14
N VAL A 192 -22.60 -3.10 -11.42
CA VAL A 192 -21.23 -3.36 -11.90
C VAL A 192 -20.26 -2.37 -11.28
N GLN A 193 -20.63 -1.09 -11.20
CA GLN A 193 -19.82 -0.08 -10.52
C GLN A 193 -19.61 -0.40 -9.03
N ALA A 194 -20.69 -0.77 -8.31
CA ALA A 194 -20.60 -1.18 -6.91
C ALA A 194 -19.66 -2.37 -6.72
N ARG A 195 -19.74 -3.38 -7.59
CA ARG A 195 -18.86 -4.57 -7.59
C ARG A 195 -17.40 -4.22 -7.84
N LEU A 196 -17.16 -3.32 -8.78
CA LEU A 196 -15.83 -2.83 -9.11
C LEU A 196 -15.23 -2.05 -7.94
N ILE A 197 -16.00 -1.17 -7.29
CA ILE A 197 -15.55 -0.48 -6.06
C ILE A 197 -15.18 -1.49 -4.98
N THR A 198 -16.02 -2.50 -4.73
CA THR A 198 -15.74 -3.52 -3.71
C THR A 198 -14.42 -4.25 -4.01
N LEU A 199 -14.21 -4.65 -5.27
CA LEU A 199 -12.94 -5.27 -5.70
C LEU A 199 -11.74 -4.34 -5.49
N LEU A 200 -11.86 -3.06 -5.87
CA LEU A 200 -10.79 -2.08 -5.74
C LEU A 200 -10.50 -1.69 -4.28
N LYS A 201 -11.50 -1.70 -3.41
CA LYS A 201 -11.31 -1.58 -1.96
C LYS A 201 -10.49 -2.76 -1.41
N LEU A 202 -10.78 -3.99 -1.86
CA LEU A 202 -9.99 -5.17 -1.47
C LEU A 202 -8.54 -5.08 -1.96
N VAL A 203 -8.30 -4.51 -3.15
CA VAL A 203 -6.95 -4.20 -3.66
C VAL A 203 -6.26 -3.16 -2.80
N ALA A 204 -6.95 -2.07 -2.43
CA ALA A 204 -6.41 -1.01 -1.58
C ALA A 204 -6.02 -1.54 -0.18
N GLN A 205 -6.86 -2.41 0.41
CA GLN A 205 -6.55 -3.14 1.65
C GLN A 205 -5.32 -4.05 1.53
N GLY A 206 -4.97 -4.47 0.30
CA GLY A 206 -3.71 -5.15 -0.01
C GLY A 206 -2.46 -4.27 0.16
N GLY A 207 -2.65 -2.98 0.44
CA GLY A 207 -1.61 -1.97 0.55
C GLY A 207 -1.12 -1.43 -0.79
N ILE A 208 -1.87 -1.69 -1.87
CA ILE A 208 -1.59 -1.15 -3.20
C ILE A 208 -2.31 0.17 -3.37
N GLN A 209 -1.53 1.24 -3.54
CA GLN A 209 -2.00 2.55 -3.97
C GLN A 209 -1.51 2.77 -5.41
N PRO A 210 -2.36 2.46 -6.42
CA PRO A 210 -1.96 2.60 -7.81
C PRO A 210 -1.84 4.08 -8.16
N THR A 211 -0.89 4.36 -9.06
CA THR A 211 -0.73 5.70 -9.62
C THR A 211 -1.93 6.05 -10.50
N MET A 212 -2.14 7.35 -10.74
CA MET A 212 -3.20 7.81 -11.65
C MET A 212 -3.08 7.20 -13.04
N HIS A 213 -1.84 7.03 -13.49
CA HIS A 213 -1.51 6.36 -14.74
C HIS A 213 -2.00 4.90 -14.79
N GLN A 214 -1.76 4.13 -13.72
CA GLN A 214 -2.21 2.74 -13.62
C GLN A 214 -3.74 2.64 -13.55
N LEU A 215 -4.38 3.57 -12.87
CA LEU A 215 -5.83 3.67 -12.77
C LEU A 215 -6.49 3.92 -14.14
N LEU A 216 -5.97 4.89 -14.90
CA LEU A 216 -6.45 5.18 -16.25
C LEU A 216 -6.18 4.02 -17.22
N GLY A 217 -5.02 3.35 -17.10
CA GLY A 217 -4.70 2.15 -17.87
C GLY A 217 -5.69 1.01 -17.59
N LEU A 218 -6.05 0.78 -16.32
CA LEU A 218 -7.05 -0.22 -15.93
C LEU A 218 -8.42 0.10 -16.52
N LEU A 219 -8.85 1.37 -16.45
CA LEU A 219 -10.12 1.82 -17.00
C LEU A 219 -10.18 1.67 -18.52
N ALA A 220 -9.12 2.07 -19.23
CA ALA A 220 -9.00 1.90 -20.67
C ALA A 220 -9.05 0.41 -21.06
N LYS A 221 -8.35 -0.45 -20.33
CA LYS A 221 -8.36 -1.90 -20.53
C LYS A 221 -9.74 -2.51 -20.34
N ALA A 222 -10.46 -2.12 -19.28
CA ALA A 222 -11.79 -2.63 -18.98
C ALA A 222 -12.84 -2.16 -20.01
N ALA A 223 -12.83 -0.86 -20.35
CA ALA A 223 -13.84 -0.28 -21.23
C ALA A 223 -13.59 -0.57 -22.71
N LEU A 224 -12.32 -0.53 -23.15
CA LEU A 224 -11.92 -0.55 -24.57
C LEU A 224 -11.19 -1.83 -24.98
N GLY A 225 -11.12 -2.81 -24.07
CA GLY A 225 -10.55 -4.13 -24.33
C GLY A 225 -11.31 -4.89 -25.43
N LYS A 226 -10.62 -5.89 -26.02
CA LYS A 226 -11.20 -6.78 -27.04
C LYS A 226 -12.03 -7.93 -26.46
N GLU A 227 -12.01 -8.08 -25.14
CA GLU A 227 -12.79 -9.08 -24.39
C GLU A 227 -13.85 -8.39 -23.54
N ASP A 228 -14.75 -9.19 -22.96
CA ASP A 228 -15.70 -8.70 -21.96
C ASP A 228 -14.93 -8.04 -20.80
N TYR A 229 -15.40 -6.89 -20.30
CA TYR A 229 -14.66 -6.05 -19.32
C TYR A 229 -14.22 -6.86 -18.08
N TYR A 230 -15.07 -7.78 -17.62
CA TYR A 230 -14.79 -8.61 -16.44
C TYR A 230 -13.68 -9.64 -16.70
N ASP A 231 -13.40 -10.01 -17.95
CA ASP A 231 -12.24 -10.82 -18.31
C ASP A 231 -11.00 -9.93 -18.50
N ALA A 232 -11.17 -8.80 -19.18
CA ALA A 232 -10.12 -7.82 -19.44
C ALA A 232 -9.47 -7.32 -18.15
N LEU A 233 -10.25 -7.06 -17.08
CA LEU A 233 -9.73 -6.63 -15.78
C LEU A 233 -8.64 -7.56 -15.23
N PHE A 234 -8.78 -8.88 -15.38
CA PHE A 234 -7.85 -9.88 -14.81
C PHE A 234 -6.82 -10.43 -15.79
N GLN A 235 -6.74 -9.90 -17.01
CA GLN A 235 -5.67 -10.27 -17.93
C GLN A 235 -4.34 -9.71 -17.43
N VAL A 236 -3.32 -10.54 -17.26
CA VAL A 236 -1.99 -10.02 -16.95
C VAL A 236 -1.36 -9.51 -18.24
N PRO A 237 -0.78 -8.28 -18.27
CA PRO A 237 -0.07 -7.78 -19.44
C PRO A 237 0.99 -8.77 -19.91
N ARG A 238 1.28 -8.79 -21.22
CA ARG A 238 2.34 -9.66 -21.78
C ARG A 238 3.75 -9.25 -21.35
N THR A 239 3.90 -8.05 -20.80
CA THR A 239 5.16 -7.54 -20.22
C THR A 239 5.14 -7.63 -18.71
N GLU A 240 5.92 -6.79 -18.03
CA GLU A 240 5.96 -6.76 -16.58
C GLU A 240 4.60 -6.34 -16.01
N ALA A 241 4.01 -7.22 -15.20
CA ALA A 241 2.76 -6.96 -14.50
C ALA A 241 2.99 -5.93 -13.39
N SER A 242 2.17 -4.88 -13.34
CA SER A 242 2.24 -3.89 -12.26
C SER A 242 1.80 -4.50 -10.91
N PRO A 243 2.13 -3.88 -9.76
CA PRO A 243 1.59 -4.32 -8.47
C PRO A 243 0.07 -4.38 -8.44
N LEU A 244 -0.61 -3.44 -9.13
CA LEU A 244 -2.06 -3.44 -9.32
C LEU A 244 -2.55 -4.69 -10.06
N ASP A 245 -1.91 -5.06 -11.18
CA ASP A 245 -2.29 -6.24 -11.96
C ASP A 245 -2.15 -7.54 -11.14
N ARG A 246 -1.07 -7.64 -10.35
CA ARG A 246 -0.81 -8.82 -9.50
C ARG A 246 -1.86 -8.95 -8.41
N GLU A 247 -2.20 -7.84 -7.74
CA GLU A 247 -3.19 -7.84 -6.67
C GLU A 247 -4.62 -8.09 -7.20
N LEU A 248 -4.97 -7.48 -8.35
CA LEU A 248 -6.23 -7.81 -9.05
C LEU A 248 -6.28 -9.27 -9.42
N LYS A 249 -5.19 -9.84 -9.94
CA LYS A 249 -5.13 -11.25 -10.32
C LYS A 249 -5.27 -12.19 -9.11
N ALA A 250 -4.69 -11.83 -7.97
CA ALA A 250 -4.86 -12.56 -6.71
C ALA A 250 -6.29 -12.48 -6.15
N LEU A 251 -7.06 -11.48 -6.58
CA LEU A 251 -8.47 -11.26 -6.22
C LEU A 251 -9.43 -11.62 -7.37
N ASP A 252 -9.01 -12.43 -8.34
CA ASP A 252 -9.84 -12.89 -9.45
C ASP A 252 -11.02 -13.73 -8.91
N PRO A 253 -12.28 -13.30 -9.05
CA PRO A 253 -13.44 -14.02 -8.53
C PRO A 253 -13.58 -15.44 -9.11
N ALA A 254 -12.96 -15.70 -10.26
CA ALA A 254 -12.90 -17.05 -10.81
C ALA A 254 -12.16 -18.05 -9.90
N ASP A 255 -11.27 -17.57 -9.02
CA ASP A 255 -10.45 -18.39 -8.14
C ASP A 255 -11.07 -18.58 -6.73
N PHE A 256 -12.15 -17.85 -6.39
CA PHE A 256 -12.83 -18.02 -5.10
C PHE A 256 -13.77 -19.21 -5.12
N VAL A 257 -13.55 -20.19 -4.27
CA VAL A 257 -14.37 -21.41 -4.24
C VAL A 257 -15.67 -21.15 -3.48
N HIS A 258 -16.81 -21.45 -4.13
CA HIS A 258 -18.10 -21.45 -3.47
C HIS A 258 -18.88 -22.70 -3.89
N ALA A 259 -18.81 -23.76 -3.08
CA ALA A 259 -19.24 -25.10 -3.45
C ALA A 259 -20.61 -25.17 -4.12
N HIS A 260 -21.64 -24.54 -3.54
CA HIS A 260 -23.00 -24.57 -4.08
C HIS A 260 -23.14 -23.86 -5.43
N HIS A 261 -22.70 -22.59 -5.50
CA HIS A 261 -22.67 -21.80 -6.74
C HIS A 261 -21.82 -22.43 -7.83
N ASP A 262 -20.68 -23.04 -7.49
CA ASP A 262 -19.77 -23.63 -8.48
C ASP A 262 -20.34 -24.89 -9.13
N THR A 263 -21.00 -25.77 -8.36
CA THR A 263 -21.54 -27.03 -8.90
C THR A 263 -22.97 -26.89 -9.41
N HIS A 264 -23.91 -26.50 -8.55
CA HIS A 264 -25.34 -26.56 -8.88
C HIS A 264 -25.86 -25.28 -9.54
N GLY A 265 -25.19 -24.15 -9.28
CA GLY A 265 -25.56 -22.87 -9.87
C GLY A 265 -24.97 -22.69 -11.26
N LEU A 266 -23.68 -22.38 -11.31
CA LEU A 266 -23.00 -21.90 -12.52
C LEU A 266 -22.67 -23.00 -13.52
N TRP A 267 -22.40 -24.22 -13.05
CA TRP A 267 -22.05 -25.34 -13.94
C TRP A 267 -23.30 -25.98 -14.56
N ASP A 268 -24.32 -26.27 -13.75
CA ASP A 268 -25.53 -26.97 -14.19
C ASP A 268 -26.59 -26.03 -14.81
N ALA A 269 -26.91 -24.91 -14.13
CA ALA A 269 -28.06 -24.06 -14.48
C ALA A 269 -27.80 -22.55 -14.27
N PRO A 270 -26.79 -21.94 -14.92
CA PRO A 270 -26.37 -20.57 -14.62
C PRO A 270 -27.44 -19.51 -14.85
N ARG A 271 -28.40 -19.75 -15.77
CA ARG A 271 -29.49 -18.81 -16.05
C ARG A 271 -30.58 -18.77 -14.98
N GLU A 272 -30.68 -19.82 -14.17
CA GLU A 272 -31.65 -19.93 -13.07
C GLU A 272 -31.09 -19.36 -11.76
N LEU A 273 -29.77 -19.18 -11.69
CA LEU A 273 -29.08 -18.65 -10.52
C LEU A 273 -29.24 -17.13 -10.43
N GLY A 274 -30.09 -16.66 -9.50
CA GLY A 274 -30.26 -15.24 -9.21
C GLY A 274 -30.77 -14.42 -10.40
N VAL A 275 -30.60 -13.10 -10.34
CA VAL A 275 -31.05 -12.18 -11.40
C VAL A 275 -29.86 -11.53 -12.09
N TRP A 276 -29.70 -11.81 -13.38
CA TRP A 276 -28.69 -11.25 -14.27
C TRP A 276 -29.09 -9.87 -14.81
N LEU A 277 -28.12 -9.15 -15.38
CA LEU A 277 -28.41 -7.92 -16.13
C LEU A 277 -29.25 -8.24 -17.39
N ALA A 278 -30.28 -7.43 -17.65
CA ALA A 278 -31.34 -7.72 -18.61
C ALA A 278 -30.84 -8.04 -20.03
N ASN A 279 -29.75 -7.43 -20.47
CA ASN A 279 -29.21 -7.58 -21.84
C ASN A 279 -27.91 -8.41 -21.90
N ARG A 280 -27.53 -9.08 -20.81
CA ARG A 280 -26.27 -9.84 -20.71
C ARG A 280 -26.50 -11.18 -20.00
N MET A 281 -27.22 -12.06 -20.68
CA MET A 281 -27.41 -13.43 -20.18
C MET A 281 -26.09 -14.20 -20.17
N PRO A 282 -25.88 -15.09 -19.19
CA PRO A 282 -24.65 -15.87 -19.10
C PRO A 282 -24.48 -16.78 -20.31
N LYS A 283 -23.25 -16.84 -20.82
CA LYS A 283 -22.85 -17.84 -21.82
C LYS A 283 -22.80 -19.20 -21.14
N LEU A 284 -23.57 -20.16 -21.64
CA LEU A 284 -23.65 -21.50 -21.06
C LEU A 284 -22.32 -22.25 -21.28
N PRO A 285 -21.83 -23.02 -20.28
CA PRO A 285 -20.72 -23.93 -20.48
C PRO A 285 -21.05 -24.91 -21.61
N ASN A 286 -20.15 -25.04 -22.59
CA ASN A 286 -20.32 -26.01 -23.68
C ASN A 286 -19.47 -27.25 -23.38
N SER A 287 -20.14 -28.34 -23.03
CA SER A 287 -19.52 -29.63 -22.70
C SER A 287 -18.79 -30.29 -23.87
N ASN A 288 -19.05 -29.85 -25.11
CA ASN A 288 -18.39 -30.38 -26.31
C ASN A 288 -17.02 -29.73 -26.59
N LEU A 289 -16.64 -28.68 -25.87
CA LEU A 289 -15.33 -28.04 -26.04
C LEU A 289 -14.22 -28.83 -25.35
N PRO A 290 -12.94 -28.66 -25.75
CA PRO A 290 -11.81 -29.19 -25.00
C PRO A 290 -11.80 -28.70 -23.53
N ARG A 291 -11.31 -29.53 -22.59
CA ARG A 291 -11.28 -29.20 -21.15
C ARG A 291 -10.66 -27.84 -20.83
N VAL A 292 -9.64 -27.43 -21.59
CA VAL A 292 -8.97 -26.13 -21.41
C VAL A 292 -9.93 -24.97 -21.71
N GLU A 293 -10.72 -25.07 -22.77
CA GLU A 293 -11.70 -24.05 -23.14
C GLU A 293 -12.92 -24.06 -22.22
N GLN A 294 -13.36 -25.24 -21.76
CA GLN A 294 -14.40 -25.34 -20.73
C GLN A 294 -13.98 -24.61 -19.45
N LYS A 295 -12.74 -24.81 -18.97
CA LYS A 295 -12.19 -24.09 -17.83
C LYS A 295 -12.16 -22.59 -18.08
N ARG A 296 -11.72 -22.13 -19.26
CA ARG A 296 -11.72 -20.70 -19.63
C ARG A 296 -13.13 -20.11 -19.59
N HIS A 297 -14.11 -20.80 -20.16
CA HIS A 297 -15.51 -20.35 -20.17
C HIS A 297 -16.10 -20.31 -18.76
N PHE A 298 -15.83 -21.31 -17.93
CA PHE A 298 -16.31 -21.31 -16.55
C PHE A 298 -15.69 -20.20 -15.71
N ARG A 299 -14.39 -19.90 -15.87
CA ARG A 299 -13.75 -18.75 -15.23
C ARG A 299 -14.39 -17.43 -15.65
N SER A 300 -14.63 -17.25 -16.95
CA SER A 300 -15.32 -16.08 -17.51
C SER A 300 -16.74 -15.94 -16.94
N LEU A 301 -17.48 -17.05 -16.85
CA LEU A 301 -18.81 -17.09 -16.25
C LEU A 301 -18.81 -16.72 -14.76
N LYS A 302 -17.83 -17.18 -13.97
CA LYS A 302 -17.69 -16.78 -12.56
C LYS A 302 -17.41 -15.30 -12.40
N ARG A 303 -16.56 -14.73 -13.26
CA ARG A 303 -16.31 -13.28 -13.27
C ARG A 303 -17.57 -12.51 -13.63
N GLN A 304 -18.30 -12.95 -14.67
CA GLN A 304 -19.58 -12.38 -15.03
C GLN A 304 -20.58 -12.46 -13.86
N PHE A 305 -20.67 -13.60 -13.17
CA PHE A 305 -21.52 -13.79 -12.00
C PHE A 305 -21.21 -12.77 -10.89
N PHE A 306 -19.93 -12.58 -10.57
CA PHE A 306 -19.51 -11.59 -9.57
C PHE A 306 -20.01 -10.17 -9.91
N PHE A 307 -19.84 -9.73 -11.16
CA PHE A 307 -20.17 -8.35 -11.55
C PHE A 307 -21.65 -8.13 -11.87
N GLU A 308 -22.31 -9.09 -12.51
CA GLU A 308 -23.59 -8.88 -13.18
C GLU A 308 -24.77 -9.54 -12.45
N ASN A 309 -24.54 -10.52 -11.57
CA ASN A 309 -25.60 -11.22 -10.84
C ASN A 309 -25.90 -10.58 -9.47
N THR A 310 -27.15 -10.70 -9.00
CA THR A 310 -27.56 -10.26 -7.66
C THR A 310 -26.82 -10.99 -6.53
N LEU A 311 -26.47 -12.25 -6.73
CA LEU A 311 -25.81 -13.11 -5.74
C LEU A 311 -24.28 -13.08 -5.85
N GLY A 312 -23.71 -12.18 -6.65
CA GLY A 312 -22.27 -12.12 -6.90
C GLY A 312 -21.42 -11.91 -5.64
N ASP A 313 -21.97 -11.30 -4.58
CA ASP A 313 -21.27 -11.04 -3.30
C ASP A 313 -20.86 -12.33 -2.60
N ASP A 314 -21.63 -13.39 -2.81
CA ASP A 314 -21.41 -14.66 -2.12
C ASP A 314 -20.03 -15.25 -2.45
N LEU A 315 -19.45 -14.92 -3.62
CA LEU A 315 -18.08 -15.31 -3.93
C LEU A 315 -17.05 -14.72 -2.98
N LEU A 316 -17.31 -13.55 -2.40
CA LEU A 316 -16.41 -12.91 -1.44
C LEU A 316 -16.38 -13.64 -0.09
N LEU A 317 -17.37 -14.48 0.22
CA LEU A 317 -17.35 -15.35 1.41
C LEU A 317 -16.19 -16.36 1.37
N GLY A 318 -15.66 -16.65 0.18
CA GLY A 318 -14.47 -17.48 -0.01
C GLY A 318 -13.15 -16.78 0.28
N LEU A 319 -13.14 -15.47 0.53
CA LEU A 319 -11.92 -14.73 0.85
C LEU A 319 -11.39 -15.07 2.25
N PRO A 320 -10.06 -15.20 2.41
CA PRO A 320 -9.46 -15.30 3.74
C PRO A 320 -9.80 -14.06 4.59
N ARG A 321 -10.04 -14.29 5.89
CA ARG A 321 -10.38 -13.22 6.85
C ARG A 321 -9.21 -12.29 7.20
N ASP A 322 -8.01 -12.62 6.74
CA ASP A 322 -6.77 -11.90 7.02
C ASP A 322 -6.79 -10.41 6.62
N ARG A 323 -7.46 -10.08 5.50
CA ARG A 323 -7.67 -8.70 5.06
C ARG A 323 -8.51 -7.91 6.04
N GLN A 324 -9.63 -8.49 6.45
CA GLN A 324 -10.55 -7.85 7.39
C GLN A 324 -9.87 -7.64 8.74
N THR A 325 -9.20 -8.68 9.27
CA THR A 325 -8.51 -8.56 10.57
C THR A 325 -7.37 -7.54 10.52
N PHE A 326 -6.67 -7.41 9.38
CA PHE A 326 -5.65 -6.38 9.22
C PHE A 326 -6.25 -4.97 9.16
N SER A 327 -7.33 -4.79 8.40
CA SER A 327 -8.05 -3.50 8.34
C SER A 327 -8.56 -3.08 9.72
N ASP A 328 -9.13 -4.03 10.47
CA ASP A 328 -9.61 -3.79 11.84
C ASP A 328 -8.45 -3.42 12.77
N LEU A 329 -7.30 -4.08 12.64
CA LEU A 329 -6.08 -3.76 13.40
C LEU A 329 -5.60 -2.33 13.14
N LEU A 330 -5.58 -1.88 11.88
CA LEU A 330 -5.15 -0.52 11.52
C LEU A 330 -6.07 0.55 12.13
N ALA A 331 -7.39 0.32 12.08
CA ALA A 331 -8.38 1.19 12.74
C ALA A 331 -8.26 1.13 14.27
N GLN A 332 -7.95 -0.03 14.83
CA GLN A 332 -7.76 -0.23 16.26
C GLN A 332 -6.53 0.54 16.78
N ILE A 333 -5.44 0.66 16.02
CA ILE A 333 -4.25 1.43 16.44
C ILE A 333 -4.60 2.89 16.71
N GLN A 334 -5.50 3.47 15.92
CA GLN A 334 -5.92 4.87 16.08
C GLN A 334 -6.80 5.09 17.32
N THR A 335 -7.55 4.08 17.75
CA THR A 335 -8.53 4.19 18.85
C THR A 335 -8.06 3.56 20.17
N HIS A 336 -7.32 2.45 20.09
CA HIS A 336 -6.87 1.60 21.20
C HIS A 336 -5.43 1.08 20.94
N PRO A 337 -4.42 1.96 20.88
CA PRO A 337 -3.06 1.61 20.46
C PRO A 337 -2.40 0.54 21.34
N LEU A 338 -2.63 0.55 22.65
CA LEU A 338 -2.06 -0.44 23.57
C LEU A 338 -2.55 -1.87 23.27
N LEU A 339 -3.86 -2.03 23.05
CA LEU A 339 -4.46 -3.33 22.74
C LEU A 339 -3.96 -3.86 21.38
N ALA A 340 -3.84 -2.96 20.40
CA ALA A 340 -3.26 -3.30 19.10
C ALA A 340 -1.78 -3.70 19.21
N ALA A 341 -0.99 -2.99 20.04
CA ALA A 341 0.42 -3.32 20.29
C ALA A 341 0.56 -4.73 20.87
N THR A 342 -0.27 -5.08 21.86
CA THR A 342 -0.28 -6.42 22.47
C THR A 342 -0.60 -7.51 21.45
N ASN A 343 -1.56 -7.28 20.55
CA ASN A 343 -1.90 -8.25 19.50
C ASN A 343 -0.72 -8.47 18.54
N VAL A 344 -0.14 -7.38 18.02
CA VAL A 344 1.05 -7.44 17.14
C VAL A 344 2.23 -8.13 17.83
N TRP A 345 2.47 -7.79 19.10
CA TRP A 345 3.50 -8.40 19.94
C TRP A 345 3.37 -9.93 20.02
N GLN A 346 2.17 -10.43 20.35
CA GLN A 346 1.92 -11.86 20.49
C GLN A 346 2.17 -12.60 19.16
N GLN A 347 1.68 -12.05 18.06
CA GLN A 347 1.83 -12.63 16.72
C GLN A 347 3.30 -12.69 16.27
N LEU A 348 4.08 -11.62 16.51
CA LEU A 348 5.51 -11.58 16.21
C LEU A 348 6.33 -12.58 17.03
N ARG A 349 6.00 -12.75 18.32
CA ARG A 349 6.66 -13.74 19.18
C ARG A 349 6.48 -15.16 18.64
N LEU A 350 5.28 -15.50 18.17
CA LEU A 350 4.99 -16.83 17.60
C LEU A 350 5.81 -17.09 16.33
N LEU A 351 5.90 -16.12 15.42
CA LEU A 351 6.70 -16.27 14.19
C LEU A 351 8.19 -16.46 14.48
N THR A 352 8.69 -15.85 15.55
CA THR A 352 10.12 -15.93 15.89
C THR A 352 10.48 -17.09 16.80
N GLY A 353 9.51 -17.95 17.12
CA GLY A 353 9.71 -19.14 17.96
C GLY A 353 9.92 -18.83 19.43
N ALA A 354 9.60 -17.61 19.89
CA ALA A 354 9.70 -17.24 21.30
C ALA A 354 8.57 -17.91 22.09
N GLN A 355 8.87 -19.06 22.70
CA GLN A 355 7.95 -19.84 23.53
C GLN A 355 8.05 -19.52 25.03
N SER A 356 8.68 -18.41 25.40
CA SER A 356 8.86 -18.06 26.80
C SER A 356 7.52 -18.02 27.53
N ALA A 357 7.49 -18.67 28.70
CA ALA A 357 6.30 -18.82 29.53
C ALA A 357 5.73 -17.45 29.97
N ASP A 358 6.58 -16.43 30.02
CA ASP A 358 6.18 -15.04 30.25
C ASP A 358 5.81 -14.36 28.92
N SER A 359 4.52 -14.03 28.76
CA SER A 359 4.02 -13.37 27.55
C SER A 359 4.48 -11.92 27.38
N GLU A 360 4.98 -11.28 28.43
CA GLU A 360 5.41 -9.88 28.40
C GLU A 360 6.86 -9.71 27.97
N ILE A 361 7.63 -10.82 27.97
CA ILE A 361 9.06 -10.82 27.67
C ILE A 361 9.33 -11.60 26.38
N TRP A 362 10.18 -11.02 25.55
CA TRP A 362 10.74 -11.68 24.37
C TRP A 362 12.25 -11.74 24.49
N PRO A 363 12.82 -12.91 24.83
CA PRO A 363 14.25 -13.12 24.79
C PRO A 363 14.77 -13.07 23.35
N LEU A 364 15.75 -12.22 23.08
CA LEU A 364 16.32 -12.03 21.75
C LEU A 364 17.37 -13.10 21.47
N TYR A 365 16.92 -14.33 21.22
CA TYR A 365 17.77 -15.48 20.96
C TYR A 365 18.65 -15.30 19.71
N GLN A 366 19.93 -15.57 19.89
CA GLN A 366 20.92 -15.72 18.83
C GLN A 366 21.43 -17.16 18.79
N THR A 367 21.52 -17.72 17.60
CA THR A 367 22.16 -19.02 17.38
C THR A 367 23.60 -18.81 16.98
N HIS A 368 24.53 -19.36 17.74
CA HIS A 368 25.94 -19.42 17.34
C HIS A 368 26.19 -20.77 16.67
N ARG A 369 26.74 -20.74 15.44
CA ARG A 369 27.21 -21.94 14.74
C ARG A 369 28.73 -21.92 14.74
N TYR A 370 29.33 -22.94 15.35
CA TYR A 370 30.79 -23.14 15.30
C TYR A 370 31.21 -23.98 14.09
N ASP A 371 30.29 -24.79 13.55
CA ASP A 371 30.49 -25.63 12.36
C ASP A 371 29.46 -25.25 11.28
N THR A 372 29.90 -25.17 10.03
CA THR A 372 29.07 -24.84 8.86
C THR A 372 28.04 -25.93 8.54
N ASP A 373 28.36 -27.20 8.85
CA ASP A 373 27.54 -28.35 8.41
C ASP A 373 26.56 -28.86 9.47
N ALA A 374 26.74 -28.51 10.75
CA ALA A 374 25.84 -28.93 11.83
C ALA A 374 24.74 -27.89 12.12
N PRO A 375 23.47 -28.30 12.34
CA PRO A 375 22.43 -27.40 12.81
C PRO A 375 22.77 -26.86 14.20
N ALA A 376 22.37 -25.62 14.51
CA ALA A 376 22.54 -25.08 15.86
C ALA A 376 21.69 -25.90 16.84
N THR A 377 22.29 -26.35 17.94
CA THR A 377 21.60 -27.14 18.98
C THR A 377 21.03 -26.27 20.10
N ALA A 378 21.56 -25.06 20.26
CA ALA A 378 21.10 -24.09 21.27
C ALA A 378 21.07 -22.66 20.72
N ALA A 379 20.19 -21.84 21.27
CA ALA A 379 20.14 -20.40 21.08
C ALA A 379 20.29 -19.69 22.42
N VAL A 380 21.00 -18.55 22.43
CA VAL A 380 21.31 -17.80 23.65
C VAL A 380 20.78 -16.38 23.52
N ALA A 381 20.10 -15.88 24.55
CA ALA A 381 19.66 -14.50 24.64
C ALA A 381 20.34 -13.81 25.82
N GLY A 382 21.12 -12.77 25.53
CA GLY A 382 21.66 -11.86 26.55
C GLY A 382 20.84 -10.58 26.71
N ALA A 383 19.90 -10.33 25.81
CA ALA A 383 19.02 -9.16 25.82
C ALA A 383 17.56 -9.61 25.77
N LEU A 384 16.71 -8.84 26.47
CA LEU A 384 15.27 -9.02 26.48
C LEU A 384 14.61 -7.79 25.89
N LEU A 385 13.54 -8.01 25.14
CA LEU A 385 12.58 -6.99 24.79
C LEU A 385 11.33 -7.17 25.64
N ARG A 386 10.79 -6.08 26.21
CA ARG A 386 9.48 -6.11 26.89
C ARG A 386 8.39 -5.54 26.00
N ALA A 387 7.14 -5.94 26.25
CA ALA A 387 5.98 -5.39 25.54
C ALA A 387 5.89 -3.86 25.68
N ASP A 388 6.26 -3.30 26.84
CA ASP A 388 6.26 -1.85 27.07
C ASP A 388 7.45 -1.11 26.43
N ASP A 389 8.44 -1.84 25.89
CA ASP A 389 9.59 -1.25 25.22
C ASP A 389 9.31 -0.91 23.75
N VAL A 390 8.14 -1.28 23.25
CA VAL A 390 7.76 -1.13 21.84
C VAL A 390 6.48 -0.33 21.71
N THR A 391 6.30 0.28 20.56
CA THR A 391 5.09 0.98 20.19
C THR A 391 4.66 0.59 18.80
N VAL A 392 3.35 0.65 18.56
CA VAL A 392 2.77 0.54 17.22
C VAL A 392 2.18 1.86 16.82
N SER A 393 2.40 2.23 15.57
CA SER A 393 1.81 3.42 14.97
C SER A 393 1.44 3.14 13.52
N VAL A 394 0.52 3.93 13.00
CA VAL A 394 0.22 3.96 11.56
C VAL A 394 0.77 5.26 10.97
N PRO A 395 1.14 5.28 9.67
CA PRO A 395 1.55 6.51 9.03
C PRO A 395 0.42 7.55 9.09
N ALA A 396 0.80 8.80 9.34
CA ALA A 396 -0.11 9.93 9.37
C ALA A 396 0.25 10.91 8.24
N LEU A 397 -0.76 11.59 7.71
CA LEU A 397 -0.55 12.71 6.81
C LEU A 397 0.01 13.91 7.57
N PRO A 398 1.01 14.61 7.04
CA PRO A 398 1.44 15.88 7.63
C PRO A 398 0.35 16.94 7.51
N SER A 399 0.31 17.89 8.45
CA SER A 399 -0.41 19.16 8.21
C SER A 399 0.37 20.00 7.19
N PRO A 400 -0.28 20.60 6.16
CA PRO A 400 -1.72 20.71 5.94
C PRO A 400 -2.34 19.60 5.05
N ALA A 401 -1.57 18.60 4.61
CA ALA A 401 -2.07 17.55 3.72
C ALA A 401 -3.27 16.76 4.27
N VAL A 402 -3.41 16.68 5.60
CA VAL A 402 -4.57 16.04 6.25
C VAL A 402 -5.91 16.64 5.83
N ASP A 403 -5.97 17.95 5.60
CA ASP A 403 -7.20 18.65 5.20
C ASP A 403 -7.46 18.56 3.68
N LEU A 404 -6.39 18.29 2.92
CA LEU A 404 -6.39 18.30 1.45
C LEU A 404 -6.66 16.92 0.86
N ILE A 405 -6.21 15.87 1.54
CA ILE A 405 -6.37 14.47 1.10
C ILE A 405 -7.45 13.83 1.94
N THR A 406 -8.69 13.99 1.49
CA THR A 406 -9.86 13.38 2.13
C THR A 406 -9.84 11.87 1.93
N ASP A 407 -10.31 11.11 2.94
CA ASP A 407 -10.41 9.64 2.90
C ASP A 407 -9.04 8.89 2.86
N TYR A 408 -8.00 9.45 3.48
CA TYR A 408 -6.73 8.73 3.68
C TYR A 408 -6.92 7.52 4.60
N GLU A 409 -6.48 6.35 4.12
CA GLU A 409 -6.42 5.12 4.91
C GLU A 409 -4.97 4.60 4.95
N PRO A 410 -4.43 4.31 6.14
CA PRO A 410 -3.11 3.71 6.25
C PRO A 410 -3.12 2.29 5.67
N THR A 411 -2.03 1.90 5.02
CA THR A 411 -1.88 0.58 4.38
C THR A 411 -0.93 -0.36 5.11
N PHE A 412 -0.25 0.15 6.13
CA PHE A 412 0.67 -0.57 6.96
C PHE A 412 0.74 0.06 8.34
N LEU A 413 1.29 -0.68 9.29
CA LEU A 413 1.69 -0.18 10.60
C LEU A 413 3.20 -0.32 10.77
N THR A 414 3.77 0.43 11.70
CA THR A 414 5.14 0.30 12.15
C THR A 414 5.16 -0.20 13.58
N PHE A 415 5.98 -1.22 13.82
CA PHE A 415 6.31 -1.74 15.14
C PHE A 415 7.74 -1.29 15.47
N THR A 416 7.88 -0.40 16.44
CA THR A 416 9.11 0.37 16.68
C THR A 416 9.54 0.29 18.13
N LEU A 417 10.84 0.17 18.38
CA LEU A 417 11.40 0.26 19.73
C LEU A 417 11.27 1.70 20.27
N LEU A 418 11.02 1.87 21.56
CA LEU A 418 11.07 3.20 22.17
C LEU A 418 12.52 3.73 22.16
N THR A 419 12.70 4.99 21.73
CA THR A 419 14.02 5.64 21.60
C THR A 419 14.84 5.62 22.89
N GLU A 420 14.18 5.65 24.05
CA GLU A 420 14.82 5.63 25.37
C GLU A 420 15.54 4.31 25.66
N ARG A 421 15.05 3.21 25.07
CA ARG A 421 15.67 1.87 25.17
C ARG A 421 16.81 1.65 24.17
N TRP A 422 16.98 2.57 23.22
CA TRP A 422 17.96 2.42 22.15
C TRP A 422 19.32 2.98 22.57
N ARG A 423 20.34 2.12 22.62
CA ARG A 423 21.69 2.49 23.07
C ARG A 423 22.43 3.37 22.06
N ASN A 424 22.22 3.17 20.77
CA ASN A 424 23.00 3.81 19.71
C ASN A 424 22.21 4.95 19.04
N ARG A 425 22.13 6.11 19.71
CA ARG A 425 21.34 7.27 19.24
C ARG A 425 21.76 7.82 17.86
N GLU A 426 22.96 7.47 17.38
CA GLU A 426 23.42 7.83 16.04
C GLU A 426 22.81 6.95 14.94
N GLN A 427 22.37 5.73 15.29
CA GLN A 427 21.68 4.83 14.37
C GLN A 427 20.16 4.99 14.47
N PRO A 428 19.43 4.84 13.35
CA PRO A 428 17.98 4.88 13.36
C PRO A 428 17.42 3.77 14.24
N VAL A 429 16.36 4.10 14.96
CA VAL A 429 15.66 3.15 15.82
C VAL A 429 15.11 2.00 14.97
N PRO A 430 15.35 0.73 15.36
CA PRO A 430 14.80 -0.41 14.65
C PRO A 430 13.28 -0.31 14.53
N THR A 431 12.80 -0.40 13.30
CA THR A 431 11.38 -0.31 12.96
C THR A 431 11.02 -1.41 11.99
N LEU A 432 10.05 -2.24 12.36
CA LEU A 432 9.47 -3.25 11.48
C LEU A 432 8.19 -2.69 10.86
N ARG A 433 8.19 -2.53 9.53
CA ARG A 433 6.97 -2.28 8.77
C ARG A 433 6.17 -3.58 8.67
N ILE A 434 4.91 -3.55 9.07
CA ILE A 434 3.95 -4.67 8.95
C ILE A 434 2.84 -4.22 8.00
N ASP A 435 2.85 -4.78 6.80
CA ASP A 435 1.81 -4.66 5.78
C ASP A 435 1.00 -5.97 5.73
N LEU A 436 -0.05 -6.01 4.90
CA LEU A 436 -0.92 -7.18 4.79
C LEU A 436 -0.13 -8.48 4.52
N PRO A 437 0.85 -8.55 3.59
CA PRO A 437 1.65 -9.77 3.40
C PRO A 437 2.34 -10.27 4.67
N VAL A 438 2.94 -9.38 5.47
CA VAL A 438 3.54 -9.77 6.76
C VAL A 438 2.46 -10.24 7.73
N TRP A 439 1.37 -9.49 7.86
CA TRP A 439 0.27 -9.83 8.78
C TRP A 439 -0.38 -11.17 8.45
N ARG A 440 -0.50 -11.52 7.17
CA ARG A 440 -0.99 -12.82 6.72
C ARG A 440 -0.16 -13.97 7.23
N GLU A 441 1.16 -13.87 7.09
CA GLU A 441 2.08 -14.91 7.57
C GLU A 441 2.06 -14.99 9.10
N LEU A 442 2.02 -13.85 9.79
CA LEU A 442 1.83 -13.82 11.24
C LEU A 442 0.54 -14.54 11.67
N SER A 443 -0.58 -14.19 11.04
CA SER A 443 -1.89 -14.79 11.33
C SER A 443 -1.92 -16.29 11.06
N ARG A 444 -1.27 -16.76 9.98
CA ARG A 444 -1.16 -18.19 9.66
C ARG A 444 -0.36 -18.93 10.72
N VAL A 445 0.73 -18.35 11.18
CA VAL A 445 1.55 -18.95 12.25
C VAL A 445 0.76 -19.02 13.55
N ALA A 446 0.03 -17.97 13.91
CA ALA A 446 -0.86 -18.02 15.07
C ALA A 446 -2.02 -19.01 14.92
N ALA A 447 -2.45 -19.30 13.70
CA ALA A 447 -3.41 -20.38 13.41
C ALA A 447 -2.78 -21.79 13.43
N GLY A 448 -1.49 -21.93 13.77
CA GLY A 448 -0.80 -23.21 13.94
C GLY A 448 0.11 -23.62 12.77
N MET A 449 0.29 -22.77 11.76
CA MET A 449 1.28 -23.03 10.70
C MET A 449 2.71 -22.90 11.27
N PRO A 450 3.61 -23.87 11.03
CA PRO A 450 4.98 -23.73 11.50
C PRO A 450 5.67 -22.52 10.87
N ALA A 451 6.37 -21.72 11.70
CA ALA A 451 7.04 -20.49 11.27
C ALA A 451 8.03 -20.69 10.11
N ALA A 452 8.62 -21.89 9.99
CA ALA A 452 9.53 -22.26 8.91
C ALA A 452 8.89 -22.20 7.51
N TYR A 453 7.55 -22.24 7.41
CA TYR A 453 6.84 -22.13 6.14
C TYR A 453 6.46 -20.69 5.77
N ALA A 454 6.75 -19.71 6.62
CA ALA A 454 6.55 -18.31 6.25
C ALA A 454 7.49 -17.94 5.09
N SER A 455 7.04 -17.03 4.22
CA SER A 455 7.81 -16.64 3.04
C SER A 455 9.22 -16.11 3.38
N GLU A 456 10.18 -16.36 2.50
CA GLU A 456 11.57 -15.88 2.66
C GLU A 456 11.65 -14.36 2.85
N GLU A 457 10.77 -13.60 2.18
CA GLU A 457 10.72 -12.15 2.33
C GLU A 457 10.33 -11.73 3.75
N VAL A 458 9.28 -12.34 4.31
CA VAL A 458 8.83 -12.05 5.68
C VAL A 458 9.89 -12.49 6.69
N GLN A 459 10.46 -13.67 6.52
CA GLN A 459 11.56 -14.17 7.36
C GLN A 459 12.77 -13.21 7.34
N ARG A 460 13.14 -12.70 6.16
CA ARG A 460 14.22 -11.72 6.02
C ARG A 460 13.90 -10.39 6.70
N ARG A 461 12.67 -9.86 6.54
CA ARG A 461 12.24 -8.59 7.17
C ARG A 461 12.24 -8.68 8.69
N VAL A 462 11.63 -9.73 9.24
CA VAL A 462 11.55 -9.97 10.69
C VAL A 462 12.93 -10.32 11.26
N GLY A 463 13.72 -11.12 10.56
CA GLY A 463 15.10 -11.45 10.93
C GLY A 463 16.02 -10.23 10.98
N ALA A 464 15.94 -9.33 10.00
CA ALA A 464 16.70 -8.08 9.98
C ALA A 464 16.32 -7.15 11.14
N PHE A 465 15.03 -7.05 11.44
CA PHE A 465 14.55 -6.31 12.60
C PHE A 465 15.09 -6.89 13.91
N ARG A 466 15.01 -8.23 14.08
CA ARG A 466 15.54 -8.91 15.26
C ARG A 466 17.05 -8.71 15.42
N ALA A 467 17.81 -8.82 14.33
CA ALA A 467 19.25 -8.58 14.35
C ALA A 467 19.58 -7.15 14.81
N ALA A 468 18.85 -6.16 14.29
CA ALA A 468 19.02 -4.76 14.71
C ALA A 468 18.72 -4.58 16.21
N LEU A 469 17.63 -5.18 16.71
CA LEU A 469 17.30 -5.15 18.14
C LEU A 469 18.43 -5.75 19.00
N THR A 470 18.96 -6.91 18.64
CA THR A 470 20.01 -7.55 19.45
C THR A 470 21.31 -6.74 19.47
N THR A 471 21.60 -5.98 18.42
CA THR A 471 22.81 -5.13 18.39
C THR A 471 22.71 -3.86 19.24
N GLY A 472 21.51 -3.30 19.43
CA GLY A 472 21.37 -1.99 20.07
C GLY A 472 20.57 -1.97 21.38
N ILE A 473 19.96 -3.08 21.78
CA ILE A 473 19.42 -3.23 23.15
C ILE A 473 20.56 -3.70 24.07
N PRO A 474 20.78 -3.03 25.22
CA PRO A 474 21.81 -3.44 26.16
C PRO A 474 21.49 -4.83 26.75
N PRO A 475 22.49 -5.70 26.95
CA PRO A 475 22.27 -6.98 27.59
C PRO A 475 21.82 -6.79 29.04
N THR A 476 21.00 -7.72 29.54
CA THR A 476 20.67 -7.79 30.95
C THR A 476 21.91 -8.25 31.73
N PRO A 477 22.35 -7.49 32.72
CA PRO A 477 23.67 -7.68 33.34
C PRO A 477 23.79 -8.97 34.16
N ASP A 478 22.67 -9.53 34.63
CA ASP A 478 22.67 -10.60 35.62
C ASP A 478 22.06 -11.91 35.13
N ARG A 479 21.57 -12.00 33.90
CA ARG A 479 20.88 -13.22 33.41
C ARG A 479 21.04 -13.43 31.91
N VAL A 480 21.24 -14.68 31.53
CA VAL A 480 21.31 -15.17 30.14
C VAL A 480 20.30 -16.29 29.98
N TRP A 481 19.48 -16.27 28.93
CA TRP A 481 18.53 -17.34 28.61
C TRP A 481 19.12 -18.26 27.54
N ILE A 482 18.88 -19.55 27.69
CA ILE A 482 19.34 -20.59 26.79
C ILE A 482 18.11 -21.37 26.34
N LEU A 483 17.90 -21.45 25.03
CA LEU A 483 16.86 -22.26 24.41
C LEU A 483 17.49 -23.47 23.75
N ASN A 484 17.10 -24.66 24.16
CA ASN A 484 17.44 -25.89 23.45
C ASN A 484 16.53 -26.02 22.22
N LEU A 485 17.12 -26.03 21.03
CA LEU A 485 16.37 -26.03 19.77
C LEU A 485 15.79 -27.41 19.41
N GLU A 486 16.32 -28.49 20.00
CA GLU A 486 15.83 -29.86 19.78
C GLU A 486 14.62 -30.17 20.68
N THR A 487 14.66 -29.74 21.94
CA THR A 487 13.61 -30.04 22.92
C THR A 487 12.61 -28.90 23.12
N GLY A 488 12.95 -27.69 22.68
CA GLY A 488 12.18 -26.46 22.97
C GLY A 488 12.28 -26.00 24.41
N ALA A 489 13.11 -26.64 25.25
CA ALA A 489 13.27 -26.27 26.65
C ALA A 489 14.03 -24.95 26.80
N GLU A 490 13.47 -24.04 27.61
CA GLU A 490 14.10 -22.77 27.97
C GLU A 490 14.67 -22.86 29.39
N ASP A 491 15.93 -22.48 29.53
CA ASP A 491 16.63 -22.38 30.81
C ASP A 491 17.26 -20.98 30.93
N SER A 492 17.68 -20.59 32.14
CA SER A 492 18.31 -19.30 32.36
C SER A 492 19.41 -19.38 33.40
N VAL A 493 20.55 -18.76 33.12
CA VAL A 493 21.72 -18.75 33.99
C VAL A 493 21.90 -17.37 34.58
N ARG A 494 22.06 -17.28 35.90
CA ARG A 494 22.38 -16.00 36.55
C ARG A 494 23.89 -15.77 36.53
N LEU A 495 24.31 -14.60 36.05
CA LEU A 495 25.70 -14.16 36.08
C LEU A 495 25.97 -13.45 37.40
N VAL A 496 26.83 -14.02 38.24
CA VAL A 496 27.30 -13.36 39.46
C VAL A 496 28.75 -12.95 39.26
N GLN A 497 29.00 -11.65 39.28
CA GLN A 497 30.36 -11.12 39.26
C GLN A 497 30.97 -11.26 40.65
N SER A 498 32.07 -12.02 40.76
CA SER A 498 32.83 -12.15 41.99
C SER A 498 33.52 -10.81 42.33
N PRO A 499 33.86 -10.57 43.61
CA PRO A 499 34.64 -9.39 44.03
C PRO A 499 36.00 -9.26 43.31
N GLU A 500 36.51 -10.37 42.75
CA GLU A 500 37.78 -10.45 42.03
C GLU A 500 37.62 -10.25 40.51
N GLY A 501 36.41 -9.95 40.03
CA GLY A 501 36.13 -9.69 38.60
C GLY A 501 35.88 -10.94 37.75
N GLN A 502 35.84 -12.13 38.33
CA GLN A 502 35.46 -13.37 37.63
C GLN A 502 33.94 -13.57 37.63
N PHE A 503 33.37 -14.04 36.53
CA PHE A 503 31.94 -14.37 36.45
C PHE A 503 31.70 -15.83 36.84
N THR A 504 30.82 -16.07 37.82
CA THR A 504 30.36 -17.41 38.21
C THR A 504 28.94 -17.62 37.73
N TYR A 505 28.69 -18.77 37.09
CA TYR A 505 27.38 -19.16 36.58
C TYR A 505 26.58 -19.88 37.66
N LEU A 506 25.38 -19.39 37.97
CA LEU A 506 24.43 -20.10 38.84
C LEU A 506 23.29 -20.65 38.00
N PHE A 507 23.16 -21.97 37.98
CA PHE A 507 22.04 -22.68 37.36
C PHE A 507 20.87 -22.78 38.34
N PRO A 508 19.61 -22.67 37.89
CA PRO A 508 18.45 -22.79 38.76
C PRO A 508 18.35 -24.24 39.25
N GLY A 509 18.81 -24.50 40.48
CA GLY A 509 18.80 -25.83 41.11
C GLY A 509 20.04 -26.21 41.91
N GLY A 510 21.03 -25.32 42.05
CA GLY A 510 22.23 -25.50 42.87
C GLY A 510 22.29 -24.57 44.08
#